data_AF-B2ZGQ1-F1
#
_entry.id   AF-B2ZGQ1-F1
#
_cell.length_a   1.000
_cell.length_b   1.000
_cell.length_c   1.000
_cell.angle_alpha   90.00
_cell.angle_beta   90.00
_cell.angle_gamma   90.00
#
_symmetry.space_group_name_H-M   'P 1'
#
loop_
_entity.id
_entity.type
_entity.pdbx_description
1 polymer ?
#
loop_
_entity_poly.entity_id
_entity_poly.type
_entity_poly.pdbx_seq_one_letter_code
_entity_poly.pdbx_strand_id
1 'polypeptide(L)' 'TGGWWFDACGPSNLNGMYYTAGQNHGKLNGIKWHYFKGPSYSLRATTMMIR' A
#
# COMPACT_ATOMS: atom_id res chain seq x y z
N THR A 1 4.05 -2.25 6.84
CA THR A 1 4.47 -3.63 7.15
C THR A 1 3.22 -4.48 7.19
N GLY A 2 3.32 -5.78 6.91
CA GLY A 2 2.19 -6.71 6.86
C GLY A 2 2.43 -7.81 5.82
N GLY A 3 1.69 -8.91 5.91
CA GLY A 3 1.82 -10.05 4.99
C GLY A 3 1.19 -9.75 3.63
N TRP A 4 1.90 -10.11 2.56
CA TRP A 4 1.47 -9.93 1.18
C TRP A 4 2.17 -10.96 0.30
N TRP A 5 1.70 -11.15 -0.93
CA TRP A 5 2.43 -11.90 -1.95
C TRP A 5 3.56 -11.03 -2.48
N PHE A 6 4.66 -11.01 -1.73
CA PHE A 6 5.84 -10.25 -2.09
C PHE A 6 6.71 -11.04 -3.07
N ASP A 7 7.27 -10.31 -4.03
CA ASP A 7 8.46 -10.69 -4.79
C ASP A 7 9.67 -9.95 -4.18
N ALA A 8 10.44 -9.15 -4.92
CA ALA A 8 11.42 -8.22 -4.36
C ALA A 8 10.75 -6.94 -3.79
N CYS A 9 9.98 -7.05 -2.71
CA CYS A 9 9.08 -6.02 -2.12
C CYS A 9 7.87 -5.63 -2.99
N GLY A 10 8.01 -5.70 -4.32
CA GLY A 10 6.94 -5.59 -5.30
C GLY A 10 6.24 -4.22 -5.43
N PRO A 11 5.36 -4.08 -6.43
CA PRO A 11 4.63 -2.85 -6.72
C PRO A 11 3.40 -2.62 -5.83
N SER A 12 2.96 -3.61 -5.03
CA SER A 12 1.76 -3.51 -4.20
C SER A 12 1.99 -4.03 -2.79
N ASN A 13 1.23 -3.48 -1.84
CA ASN A 13 1.02 -4.04 -0.52
C ASN A 13 -0.25 -3.40 0.06
N LEU A 14 -1.39 -4.06 -0.10
CA LEU A 14 -2.66 -3.54 0.44
C LEU A 14 -2.82 -3.82 1.95
N ASN A 15 -1.91 -4.60 2.53
CA ASN A 15 -1.83 -4.95 3.95
C ASN A 15 -0.71 -4.16 4.66
N GLY A 16 -0.30 -3.01 4.10
CA GLY A 16 0.75 -2.16 4.66
C GLY A 16 0.28 -1.33 5.87
N MET A 17 1.18 -0.50 6.42
CA MET A 17 0.84 0.37 7.53
C MET A 17 -0.15 1.45 7.07
N TYR A 18 -1.21 1.66 7.83
CA TYR A 18 -2.12 2.77 7.59
C TYR A 18 -1.47 4.11 8.00
N TYR A 19 -1.63 5.13 7.16
CA TYR A 19 -1.19 6.49 7.44
C TYR A 19 -2.35 7.46 7.23
N THR A 20 -2.49 8.41 8.15
CA THR A 20 -3.51 9.46 8.05
C THR A 20 -3.15 10.47 6.95
N ALA A 21 -4.16 11.27 6.56
CA ALA A 21 -3.95 12.37 5.62
C ALA A 21 -2.84 13.32 6.12
N GLY A 22 -2.00 13.80 5.19
CA GLY A 22 -0.84 14.64 5.50
C GLY A 22 0.42 13.84 5.85
N GLN A 23 0.29 12.56 6.23
CA GLN A 23 1.41 11.67 6.51
C GLN A 23 1.51 10.50 5.51
N ASN A 24 0.66 10.47 4.50
CA ASN A 24 0.53 9.36 3.56
C ASN A 24 1.47 9.42 2.34
N HIS A 25 2.30 10.48 2.23
CA HIS A 25 3.32 10.62 1.19
C HIS A 25 4.69 10.14 1.68
N GLY A 26 5.51 9.60 0.76
CA GLY A 26 6.86 9.12 1.07
C GLY A 26 6.90 7.83 1.88
N LYS A 27 5.82 7.04 1.90
CA LYS A 27 5.69 5.82 2.73
C LYS A 27 5.87 4.55 1.91
N LEU A 28 7.06 3.95 1.98
CA LEU A 28 7.38 2.69 1.29
C LEU A 28 6.74 1.46 1.94
N ASN A 29 6.43 1.54 3.24
CA ASN A 29 5.84 0.48 4.05
C ASN A 29 4.31 0.65 4.26
N GLY A 30 3.71 1.64 3.61
CA GLY A 30 2.28 1.96 3.70
C GLY A 30 1.41 1.05 2.84
N ILE A 31 0.11 1.34 2.81
CA ILE A 31 -0.86 0.66 1.94
C ILE A 31 -0.63 1.14 0.50
N LYS A 32 0.16 0.42 -0.30
CA LYS A 32 0.64 0.90 -1.61
C LYS A 32 0.03 0.16 -2.80
N TRP A 33 -0.21 0.92 -3.86
CA TRP A 33 -0.53 0.40 -5.20
C TRP A 33 0.17 1.25 -6.26
N HIS A 34 1.34 0.78 -6.70
CA HIS A 34 2.27 1.53 -7.55
C HIS A 34 1.61 2.08 -8.82
N TYR A 35 0.85 1.23 -9.52
CA TYR A 35 0.24 1.58 -10.79
C TYR A 35 -0.96 2.54 -10.68
N PHE A 36 -1.35 2.97 -9.47
CA PHE A 36 -2.43 3.95 -9.26
C PHE A 36 -1.90 5.27 -8.66
N LYS A 37 -1.19 5.21 -7.53
CA LYS A 37 -0.71 6.41 -6.82
C LYS A 37 0.81 6.45 -6.63
N GLY A 38 1.54 5.56 -7.32
CA GLY A 38 2.99 5.47 -7.23
C GLY A 38 3.49 4.65 -6.04
N PRO A 39 4.82 4.46 -5.93
CA PRO A 39 5.44 3.54 -4.98
C PRO A 39 5.35 3.97 -3.52
N SER A 40 5.13 5.25 -3.26
CA SER A 40 5.33 5.87 -1.93
C SER A 40 4.08 6.56 -1.39
N TYR A 41 2.93 6.34 -2.02
CA TYR A 41 1.65 6.86 -1.54
C TYR A 41 0.90 5.78 -0.77
N SER A 42 0.53 6.06 0.47
CA SER A 42 -0.31 5.19 1.29
C SER A 42 -1.79 5.51 1.05
N LEU A 43 -2.55 4.52 0.61
CA LEU A 43 -4.00 4.61 0.40
C LEU A 43 -4.74 4.72 1.73
N ARG A 44 -5.91 5.39 1.68
CA ARG A 44 -6.79 5.59 2.85
C ARG A 44 -7.67 4.38 3.15
N ALA A 45 -8.09 3.65 2.11
CA ALA A 45 -8.95 2.49 2.24
C ALA A 45 -8.69 1.52 1.09
N THR A 46 -8.85 0.23 1.37
CA THR A 46 -8.72 -0.86 0.40
C THR A 46 -9.78 -1.92 0.73
N THR A 47 -10.23 -2.64 -0.30
CA THR A 47 -11.08 -3.81 -0.13
C THR A 47 -10.73 -4.82 -1.21
N MET A 48 -10.68 -6.11 -0.85
CA MET A 48 -10.43 -7.22 -1.75
C MET A 48 -11.58 -8.21 -1.60
N MET A 49 -12.14 -8.66 -2.73
CA MET A 49 -13.31 -9.54 -2.75
C MET A 49 -13.09 -10.64 -3.79
N ILE A 50 -13.70 -11.80 -3.57
CA ILE A 50 -13.81 -12.91 -4.53
C ILE A 50 -15.28 -13.24 -4.73
N ARG A 51 -15.61 -13.91 -5.83
CA ARG A 51 -16.93 -14.49 -6.06
C ARG A 51 -16.78 -15.89 -6.63
#